data_AF-A0A957JP00-F1
#
_entry.id   AF-A0A957JP00-F1
#
_cell.length_a   1.000
_cell.length_b   1.000
_cell.length_c   1.000
_cell.angle_alpha   90.00
_cell.angle_beta   90.00
_cell.angle_gamma   90.00
#
_symmetry.space_group_name_H-M   'P 1'
#
loop_
_entity.id
_entity.type
_entity.pdbx_description
1 polymer ?
#
loop_
_entity_poly.entity_id
_entity_poly.type
_entity_poly.pdbx_seq_one_letter_code
_entity_poly.pdbx_strand_id
1 'polypeptide(L)'
;MHIDRYERNFIGLSSVLLVIFFLAVTVGASANGIQVPRPELRVDPKMVATPGVYDGFGDPVEERVRELSPGKYEAYIIAQAWKFSPGSTNYGEPPITIPA
;
A
#
# COMPACT_ATOMS: atom_id res chain seq x y z
N MET A 1 -31.90 18.83 34.64
CA MET A 1 -31.36 17.50 34.30
C MET A 1 -30.29 17.17 35.33
N HIS A 2 -30.62 16.34 36.32
CA HIS A 2 -29.67 15.90 37.34
C HIS A 2 -28.92 14.70 36.79
N ILE A 3 -27.59 14.78 36.73
CA ILE A 3 -26.75 13.63 36.39
C ILE A 3 -26.73 12.71 37.62
N ASP A 4 -27.18 11.48 37.44
CA ASP A 4 -27.08 10.47 38.49
C ASP A 4 -25.60 10.06 38.69
N ARG A 5 -25.26 9.61 39.90
CA ARG A 5 -23.89 9.19 40.23
C ARG A 5 -23.41 8.03 39.35
N TYR A 6 -24.31 7.12 38.96
CA TYR A 6 -23.99 6.04 38.03
C TYR A 6 -23.73 6.56 36.61
N GLU A 7 -24.54 7.51 36.15
CA GLU A 7 -24.37 8.15 34.84
C GLU A 7 -23.02 8.88 34.76
N ARG A 8 -22.67 9.63 35.81
CA ARG A 8 -21.36 10.31 35.90
C ARG A 8 -20.19 9.34 35.82
N ASN A 9 -20.28 8.21 36.52
CA ASN A 9 -19.23 7.19 36.53
C ASN A 9 -19.10 6.51 35.15
N PHE A 10 -20.23 6.21 34.50
CA PHE A 10 -20.25 5.63 33.16
C PHE A 10 -19.62 6.56 32.13
N ILE A 11 -19.94 7.85 32.17
CA ILE A 11 -19.34 8.85 31.28
C ILE A 11 -17.84 8.98 31.55
N GLY A 12 -17.42 8.99 32.82
CA GLY A 12 -16.01 9.03 33.18
C GLY A 12 -15.24 7.82 32.67
N LEU A 13 -15.77 6.61 32.90
CA LEU A 13 -15.12 5.36 32.49
C LEU A 13 -15.04 5.22 30.96
N SER A 14 -16.13 5.54 30.25
CA SER A 14 -16.13 5.49 28.79
C SER A 14 -15.17 6.51 28.18
N SER A 15 -15.07 7.71 28.75
CA SER A 15 -14.08 8.72 28.33
C SER A 15 -12.65 8.23 28.52
N VAL A 16 -12.33 7.63 29.68
CA VAL A 16 -11.00 7.05 29.93
C VAL A 16 -10.69 5.92 28.95
N LEU A 17 -11.65 5.05 28.66
CA LEU A 17 -11.48 3.97 27.69
C LEU A 17 -11.18 4.50 26.29
N LEU A 18 -11.87 5.56 25.84
CA LEU A 18 -11.61 6.20 24.56
C LEU A 18 -10.20 6.78 24.48
N VAL A 19 -9.71 7.41 25.55
CA VAL A 19 -8.34 7.92 25.62
C VAL A 19 -7.33 6.78 25.49
N ILE A 20 -7.55 5.65 26.16
CA ILE A 20 -6.67 4.48 26.08
C ILE A 20 -6.63 3.94 24.64
N PHE A 21 -7.78 3.80 23.98
CA PHE A 21 -7.84 3.34 22.59
C PHE A 21 -7.18 4.32 21.62
N PHE A 22 -7.40 5.62 21.81
CA PHE A 22 -6.73 6.65 21.03
C PHE A 22 -5.21 6.54 21.13
N LEU A 23 -4.68 6.37 22.35
CA LEU A 23 -3.25 6.21 22.58
C LEU A 23 -2.72 4.91 21.96
N ALA A 24 -3.44 3.80 22.11
CA ALA A 24 -3.06 2.52 21.53
C ALA A 24 -2.94 2.60 19.99
N VAL A 25 -3.93 3.20 19.32
CA VAL A 25 -3.89 3.40 17.87
C VAL A 25 -2.75 4.35 17.46
N THR A 26 -2.55 5.44 18.20
CA THR A 26 -1.48 6.42 17.91
C THR A 26 -0.09 5.79 18.02
N VAL A 27 0.16 5.03 19.09
CA VAL A 27 1.43 4.29 19.27
C VAL A 27 1.57 3.22 18.19
N GLY A 28 0.51 2.45 17.91
CA GLY A 28 0.52 1.44 16.86
C GLY A 28 0.84 2.00 15.48
N ALA A 29 0.23 3.12 15.08
CA ALA A 29 0.46 3.74 13.78
C ALA A 29 1.87 4.32 13.65
N SER A 30 2.37 4.98 14.70
CA SER A 30 3.70 5.61 14.69
C SER A 30 4.85 4.59 14.78
N ALA A 31 4.71 3.55 15.60
CA ALA A 31 5.75 2.54 15.78
C ALA A 31 5.93 1.63 14.55
N ASN A 32 4.86 1.33 13.83
CA ASN A 32 4.90 0.43 12.67
C ASN A 32 5.18 1.14 11.34
N GLY A 33 5.43 2.45 11.35
CA GLY A 33 5.72 3.21 10.14
C GLY A 33 4.57 3.22 9.12
N ILE A 34 3.33 2.95 9.56
CA ILE A 34 2.14 2.97 8.70
C ILE A 34 1.86 4.45 8.38
N GLN A 35 2.39 4.92 7.26
CA GLN A 35 2.08 6.24 6.74
C GLN A 35 0.86 6.12 5.83
N VAL A 36 -0.15 6.97 6.07
CA VAL A 36 -1.23 7.16 5.11
C VAL A 36 -0.62 7.57 3.76
N PRO A 37 -1.00 6.94 2.64
CA PRO A 37 -0.43 7.26 1.34
C PRO A 37 -0.57 8.76 1.07
N ARG A 38 0.57 9.45 1.01
CA ARG A 38 0.61 10.84 0.54
C ARG A 38 0.76 10.78 -0.99
N PRO A 39 0.02 11.60 -1.75
CA PRO A 39 0.23 11.66 -3.19
C PRO A 39 1.63 12.19 -3.47
N GLU A 40 2.58 11.29 -3.76
CA GLU A 40 3.94 11.63 -4.16
C GLU A 40 4.04 11.87 -5.67
N LEU A 41 3.31 11.07 -6.45
CA LEU A 41 3.36 11.06 -7.90
C LEU A 41 1.99 10.69 -8.47
N ARG A 42 1.57 11.42 -9.51
CA ARG A 42 0.43 11.02 -10.35
C ARG A 42 0.97 10.31 -11.59
N VAL A 43 0.60 9.06 -11.76
CA VAL A 43 0.97 8.24 -12.92
C VAL A 43 -0.24 7.96 -13.79
N ASP A 44 -0.04 7.89 -15.10
CA ASP A 44 -1.03 7.35 -16.04
C ASP A 44 -0.99 5.82 -15.97
N PRO A 45 -2.07 5.14 -15.54
CA PRO A 45 -2.11 3.69 -15.44
C PRO A 45 -1.84 2.96 -16.77
N LYS A 46 -2.05 3.62 -17.92
CA LYS A 46 -1.80 3.02 -19.24
C LYS A 46 -0.32 3.00 -19.60
N MET A 47 0.45 3.92 -19.04
CA MET A 47 1.86 4.13 -19.40
C MET A 47 2.82 3.73 -18.29
N VAL A 48 2.32 3.42 -17.07
CA VAL A 48 3.14 3.15 -15.88
C VAL A 48 4.16 2.02 -16.06
N ALA A 49 3.85 1.00 -16.85
CA ALA A 49 4.75 -0.12 -17.11
C ALA A 49 5.65 0.09 -18.36
N THR A 50 5.58 1.25 -19.02
CA THR A 50 6.34 1.52 -20.25
C THR A 50 7.76 2.00 -19.87
N PRO A 51 8.82 1.36 -20.39
CA PRO A 51 10.20 1.79 -20.13
C PRO A 51 10.42 3.26 -20.48
N GLY A 52 11.06 4.01 -19.58
CA GLY A 52 11.43 5.40 -19.79
C GLY A 52 10.31 6.45 -19.61
N VAL A 53 9.08 6.07 -19.26
CA VAL A 53 7.98 7.02 -19.02
C VAL A 53 7.96 7.53 -17.57
N TYR A 54 8.16 6.62 -16.62
CA TYR A 54 8.26 6.92 -15.19
C TYR A 54 9.51 6.25 -14.63
N ASP A 55 10.15 6.92 -13.67
CA ASP A 55 11.33 6.38 -12.98
C ASP A 55 10.97 5.08 -12.25
N GLY A 56 11.74 4.00 -12.48
CA GLY A 56 11.61 2.71 -11.81
C GLY A 56 10.44 1.81 -12.22
N PHE A 57 9.26 2.36 -12.52
CA PHE A 57 8.07 1.51 -12.81
C PHE A 57 8.15 0.75 -14.14
N GLY A 58 8.87 1.30 -15.13
CA GLY A 58 9.06 0.68 -16.45
C GLY A 58 10.28 -0.24 -16.55
N ASP A 59 11.14 -0.26 -15.54
CA ASP A 59 12.43 -0.97 -15.58
C ASP A 59 12.25 -2.49 -15.45
N PRO A 60 13.27 -3.31 -15.79
CA PRO A 60 13.26 -4.76 -15.55
C PRO A 60 12.98 -5.09 -14.07
N VAL A 61 12.34 -6.23 -13.79
CA VAL A 61 11.89 -6.60 -12.43
C VAL A 61 13.07 -6.66 -11.45
N GLU A 62 14.23 -7.06 -11.93
CA GLU A 62 15.48 -7.18 -11.18
C GLU A 62 16.02 -5.81 -10.73
N GLU A 63 15.72 -4.74 -11.47
CA GLU A 63 16.23 -3.39 -11.23
C GLU A 63 15.22 -2.51 -10.45
N ARG A 64 14.00 -3.02 -10.22
CA ARG A 64 12.93 -2.31 -9.49
C ARG A 64 13.14 -2.19 -8.00
N VAL A 65 14.21 -2.77 -7.46
CA VAL A 65 14.60 -2.62 -6.06
C VAL A 65 15.96 -1.93 -6.02
N ARG A 66 15.99 -0.70 -5.47
CA ARG A 66 17.22 0.09 -5.38
C ARG A 66 17.48 0.54 -3.95
N GLU A 67 18.74 0.50 -3.55
CA GLU A 67 19.16 0.99 -2.23
C GLU A 67 19.25 2.51 -2.24
N LEU A 68 18.53 3.17 -1.34
CA LEU A 68 18.59 4.63 -1.17
C LEU A 68 19.65 5.05 -0.14
N SER A 69 19.89 4.20 0.86
CA SER A 69 20.90 4.36 1.91
C SER A 69 21.12 3.01 2.61
N PRO A 70 22.23 2.81 3.36
CA PRO A 70 22.50 1.56 4.05
C PRO A 70 21.27 1.00 4.80
N GLY A 71 20.74 -0.13 4.32
CA GLY A 71 19.59 -0.81 4.92
C GLY A 71 18.21 -0.19 4.62
N LYS A 72 18.13 0.75 3.68
CA LYS A 72 16.86 1.31 3.17
C LYS A 72 16.77 1.11 1.67
N TYR A 73 15.71 0.46 1.24
CA TYR A 73 15.46 0.11 -0.14
C TYR A 73 14.14 0.74 -0.59
N GLU A 74 14.14 1.20 -1.84
CA GLU A 74 12.95 1.59 -2.56
C GLU A 74 12.58 0.47 -3.54
N ALA A 75 11.28 0.13 -3.57
CA ALA A 75 10.77 -0.93 -4.43
C ALA A 75 9.61 -0.40 -5.28
N TYR A 76 9.74 -0.54 -6.59
CA TYR A 76 8.71 -0.18 -7.56
C TYR A 76 7.77 -1.36 -7.81
N ILE A 77 6.61 -1.34 -7.16
CA ILE A 77 5.59 -2.40 -7.24
C ILE A 77 4.40 -1.93 -8.06
N ILE A 78 4.05 -2.69 -9.11
CA ILE A 78 2.83 -2.46 -9.90
C ILE A 78 1.81 -3.55 -9.53
N ALA A 79 0.72 -3.15 -8.88
CA ALA A 79 -0.41 -4.03 -8.64
C ALA A 79 -1.41 -3.92 -9.79
N GLN A 80 -1.79 -5.05 -10.39
CA GLN A 80 -2.80 -5.15 -11.43
C GLN A 80 -3.87 -6.16 -10.98
N ALA A 81 -5.14 -5.77 -11.09
CA ALA A 81 -6.23 -6.73 -10.90
C ALA A 81 -6.34 -7.60 -12.16
N TRP A 82 -6.12 -8.91 -12.02
CA TRP A 82 -6.27 -9.94 -13.06
C TRP A 82 -5.41 -9.69 -14.31
N LYS A 83 -4.27 -10.38 -14.42
CA LYS A 83 -3.35 -10.28 -15.56
C LYS A 83 -3.57 -11.42 -16.55
N PHE A 84 -4.03 -11.12 -17.75
CA PHE A 84 -4.03 -12.05 -18.89
C PHE A 84 -3.02 -11.56 -19.93
N SER A 85 -1.95 -12.32 -20.14
CA SER A 85 -0.89 -12.02 -21.11
C SER A 85 -0.83 -13.12 -22.16
N PRO A 86 -1.69 -13.05 -23.21
CA PRO A 86 -1.72 -14.08 -24.25
C PRO A 86 -0.36 -14.14 -24.96
N GLY A 87 0.25 -15.33 -25.01
CA GLY A 87 1.56 -15.55 -25.65
C GLY A 87 2.79 -15.28 -24.77
N SER A 88 2.63 -15.10 -23.46
CA SER A 88 3.76 -14.97 -22.53
C SER A 88 4.51 -16.31 -22.34
N THR A 89 5.75 -16.40 -22.85
CA THR A 89 6.63 -17.58 -22.67
C THR A 89 7.17 -17.74 -21.24
N ASN A 90 6.96 -16.75 -20.35
CA ASN A 90 7.46 -16.80 -18.97
C ASN A 90 6.92 -17.98 -18.13
N TYR A 91 5.87 -18.65 -18.60
CA TYR A 91 5.29 -19.85 -17.97
C TYR A 91 5.42 -21.12 -18.82
N GLY A 92 6.24 -21.10 -19.89
CA GLY A 92 6.51 -22.27 -20.73
C GLY A 92 5.39 -22.70 -21.69
N GLU A 93 4.31 -21.92 -21.79
CA GLU A 93 3.21 -22.24 -22.71
C GLU A 93 3.46 -21.67 -24.11
N PRO A 94 3.35 -22.49 -25.17
CA PRO A 94 3.49 -22.00 -26.53
C PRO A 94 2.38 -21.00 -26.87
N PRO A 95 2.67 -19.95 -27.67
CA PRO A 95 1.67 -18.96 -28.06
C PRO A 95 0.50 -19.62 -28.78
N ILE A 96 -0.73 -19.19 -28.45
CA ILE A 96 -1.96 -19.71 -29.06
C ILE A 96 -1.96 -19.33 -30.54
N THR A 97 -1.81 -20.30 -31.43
CA THR A 97 -1.96 -20.12 -32.87
C THR A 97 -3.44 -20.20 -33.23
N ILE A 98 -4.02 -19.13 -33.76
CA ILE A 98 -5.35 -19.17 -34.37
C ILE A 98 -5.19 -19.74 -35.78
N PRO A 99 -5.83 -20.86 -36.14
CA PRO A 99 -5.80 -21.35 -37.51
C PRO A 99 -6.47 -20.34 -38.45
N ALA A 100 -5.88 -20.14 -39.63
CA ALA A 100 -6.41 -19.27 -40.69
C ALA A 100 -7.73 -19.79 -41.26
#